data_AF-A0A6A5SKM8-F1
#
_entry.id   AF-A0A6A5SKM8-F1
#
_cell.length_a   1.000
_cell.length_b   1.000
_cell.length_c   1.000
_cell.angle_alpha   90.00
_cell.angle_beta   90.00
_cell.angle_gamma   90.00
#
_symmetry.space_group_name_H-M   'P 1'
#
loop_
_entity.id
_entity.type
_entity.pdbx_description
1 polymer ?
#
loop_
_entity_poly.entity_id
_entity_poly.type
_entity_poly.pdbx_seq_one_letter_code
_entity_poly.pdbx_strand_id
1 'polypeptide(L)' 'LVMFAPLGHAYSCTLDKHIQLSQGLYLLKKGNFYPLFKYAYVSSFTVTNVKLSFAATGVHPMDAEQVLKKF' A
#
# COMPACT_ATOMS: atom_id res chain seq x y z
N LEU A 1 -3.93 8.22 1.24
CA LEU A 1 -3.80 7.66 2.61
C LEU A 1 -2.39 7.10 2.76
N VAL A 2 -1.70 7.43 3.86
CA VAL A 2 -0.23 7.27 4.00
C VAL A 2 0.22 5.82 3.87
N MET A 3 -0.61 4.84 4.22
CA MET A 3 -0.30 3.40 4.06
C MET A 3 -0.73 2.78 2.71
N PHE A 4 -1.76 3.30 2.04
CA PHE A 4 -2.27 2.68 0.81
C PHE A 4 -1.46 3.02 -0.45
N ALA A 5 -0.88 4.22 -0.51
CA ALA A 5 0.04 4.59 -1.58
C ALA A 5 1.30 3.70 -1.60
N PRO A 6 2.04 3.53 -0.49
CA PRO A 6 3.19 2.61 -0.46
C PRO A 6 2.78 1.14 -0.63
N LEU A 7 1.58 0.73 -0.19
CA LEU A 7 1.06 -0.62 -0.49
C LEU A 7 0.98 -0.84 -2.00
N GLY A 8 0.31 0.07 -2.71
CA GLY A 8 0.15 -0.02 -4.16
C GLY A 8 1.50 -0.02 -4.88
N HIS A 9 2.41 0.86 -4.47
CA HIS A 9 3.76 0.92 -5.03
C HIS A 9 4.56 -0.37 -4.81
N ALA A 10 4.58 -0.90 -3.58
CA ALA A 10 5.30 -2.13 -3.24
C ALA A 10 4.72 -3.35 -3.99
N TYR A 11 3.40 -3.42 -4.11
CA TYR A 11 2.72 -4.45 -4.88
C TYR A 11 3.10 -4.38 -6.35
N SER A 12 2.97 -3.22 -6.99
CA SER A 12 3.30 -3.03 -8.41
C SER A 12 4.78 -3.33 -8.68
N CYS A 13 5.70 -2.85 -7.85
CA CYS A 13 7.12 -3.10 -8.03
C CYS A 13 7.47 -4.59 -7.94
N THR A 14 6.84 -5.31 -7.01
CA THR A 14 7.02 -6.77 -6.88
C THR A 14 6.43 -7.51 -8.08
N LEU A 15 5.25 -7.08 -8.54
CA LEU A 15 4.58 -7.65 -9.71
C LEU A 15 5.41 -7.43 -10.99
N ASP A 16 5.89 -6.21 -11.22
CA ASP A 16 6.70 -5.84 -12.38
C ASP A 16 7.99 -6.66 -12.42
N LYS A 17 8.68 -6.78 -11.28
CA LYS A 17 9.87 -7.64 -11.16
C LYS A 17 9.55 -9.09 -11.51
N HIS A 18 8.40 -9.60 -11.07
CA HIS A 18 8.00 -10.97 -11.35
C HIS A 18 7.70 -11.19 -12.84
N ILE A 19 6.97 -10.25 -13.46
CA ILE A 19 6.69 -10.25 -14.90
C ILE A 19 8.00 -10.18 -15.68
N GLN A 20 8.92 -9.28 -15.30
CA GLN A 20 10.21 -9.12 -15.97
C GLN A 20 11.08 -10.38 -15.89
N LEU A 21 11.20 -10.99 -14.72
CA LEU A 21 11.97 -12.23 -14.54
C LEU A 21 11.37 -13.41 -15.32
N SER A 22 10.05 -13.42 -15.48
CA SER A 22 9.37 -14.45 -16.25
C SER A 22 9.26 -14.16 -17.75
N GLN A 23 9.73 -12.99 -18.21
CA GLN A 23 9.55 -12.50 -19.57
C GLN A 23 8.07 -12.49 -20.02
N GLY A 24 7.14 -12.29 -19.07
CA GLY A 24 5.70 -12.35 -19.34
C GLY A 24 5.14 -13.75 -19.56
N LEU A 25 5.95 -14.81 -19.46
CA LEU A 25 5.52 -16.20 -19.59
C LEU A 25 4.93 -16.76 -18.29
N TYR A 26 5.00 -16.01 -17.19
CA TYR A 26 4.40 -16.41 -15.93
C TYR A 26 2.89 -16.22 -15.94
N LEU A 27 2.18 -17.32 -15.68
CA LEU A 27 0.73 -17.29 -15.53
C LEU A 27 0.35 -16.76 -14.14
N LEU A 28 0.01 -15.47 -14.08
CA LEU A 28 -0.63 -14.85 -12.91
C LEU A 28 -2.01 -15.48 -12.68
N LYS A 29 -2.10 -16.35 -11.67
CA LYS A 29 -3.36 -16.90 -11.19
C LYS A 29 -3.85 -16.09 -10.00
N LYS A 30 -5.17 -16.16 -9.72
CA LYS A 30 -5.78 -15.53 -8.54
C LYS A 30 -5.10 -15.95 -7.22
N GLY A 31 -4.56 -17.18 -7.14
CA GLY A 31 -3.80 -17.65 -5.96
C GLY A 31 -2.48 -16.92 -5.72
N ASN A 32 -1.88 -16.33 -6.76
CA ASN A 32 -0.61 -15.58 -6.66
C ASN A 32 -0.81 -14.19 -6.04
N PHE A 33 -2.06 -13.72 -5.96
CA PHE A 33 -2.38 -12.43 -5.35
C PHE A 33 -1.94 -12.38 -3.89
N TYR A 34 -2.28 -13.38 -3.09
CA TYR A 34 -2.11 -13.30 -1.63
C TYR A 34 -0.64 -13.18 -1.21
N PRO A 35 0.33 -13.96 -1.75
CA PRO A 35 1.74 -13.77 -1.42
C PRO A 35 2.27 -12.38 -1.75
N LEU A 36 1.92 -11.84 -2.93
CA LEU A 36 2.32 -10.50 -3.38
C LEU A 36 1.69 -9.42 -2.49
N PHE A 37 0.41 -9.55 -2.20
CA PHE A 37 -0.31 -8.68 -1.28
C PHE A 37 0.28 -8.72 0.14
N LYS A 38 0.56 -9.92 0.67
CA LYS A 38 1.10 -10.09 2.02
C LYS A 38 2.45 -9.39 2.18
N TYR A 39 3.32 -9.52 1.18
CA TYR A 39 4.61 -8.82 1.17
C TYR A 39 4.42 -7.30 1.20
N ALA A 40 3.61 -6.77 0.27
CA ALA A 40 3.33 -5.34 0.20
C ALA A 40 2.64 -4.82 1.47
N TYR A 41 1.75 -5.61 2.07
CA TYR A 41 1.06 -5.27 3.31
C TYR A 41 2.04 -5.10 4.46
N VAL A 42 2.93 -6.07 4.67
CA VAL A 42 3.93 -6.00 5.76
C VAL A 42 4.87 -4.81 5.59
N SER A 43 5.24 -4.46 4.35
CA SER A 43 6.11 -3.30 4.11
C SER A 43 5.42 -1.94 4.27
N SER A 44 4.10 -1.88 4.08
CA SER A 44 3.36 -0.61 4.05
C SER A 44 2.54 -0.33 5.30
N PHE A 45 1.95 -1.35 5.95
CA PHE A 45 1.16 -1.24 7.18
C PHE A 45 2.07 -1.29 8.42
N THR A 46 3.06 -0.42 8.46
CA THR A 46 3.91 -0.24 9.65
C THR A 46 3.18 0.58 10.71
N VAL A 47 3.56 0.44 11.98
CA VAL A 47 3.01 1.25 13.09
C VAL A 47 3.09 2.75 12.77
N THR A 48 4.21 3.17 12.18
CA THR A 48 4.43 4.56 11.75
C THR A 48 3.43 4.99 10.68
N ASN A 49 3.26 4.22 9.62
CA ASN A 49 2.35 4.56 8.52
C ASN A 49 0.88 4.53 8.96
N VAL A 50 0.52 3.65 9.89
CA VAL A 50 -0.81 3.60 10.49
C VAL A 50 -1.07 4.89 11.29
N LYS A 51 -0.17 5.28 12.19
CA LYS A 51 -0.28 6.54 12.95
C LYS A 51 -0.37 7.76 12.03
N LEU A 52 0.48 7.83 11.01
CA LEU A 52 0.44 8.91 10.03
C LEU A 52 -0.86 8.92 9.22
N SER A 53 -1.47 7.76 8.97
CA SER A 53 -2.77 7.70 8.28
C SER A 53 -3.91 8.22 9.15
N PHE A 54 -3.90 7.93 10.45
CA PHE A 54 -4.85 8.53 11.39
C PHE A 54 -4.68 10.04 11.51
N ALA A 55 -3.43 10.52 11.57
CA ALA A 55 -3.15 11.94 11.61
C ALA A 55 -3.60 12.62 10.31
N ALA A 56 -3.24 12.06 9.15
CA ALA A 56 -3.62 12.61 7.84
C ALA A 56 -5.13 12.67 7.58
N THR A 57 -5.94 11.93 8.34
CA THR A 57 -7.40 11.96 8.26
C THR A 57 -8.03 12.83 9.34
N GLY A 58 -7.23 13.44 10.22
CA GLY A 58 -7.74 14.24 11.35
C GLY A 58 -8.50 13.41 12.39
N VAL A 59 -8.44 12.08 12.32
CA VAL A 59 -9.13 11.18 13.26
C VAL A 59 -8.35 11.11 14.57
N HIS A 60 -7.04 10.96 14.48
CA HIS A 60 -6.16 10.98 15.65
C HIS A 60 -4.79 11.57 15.32
N PRO A 61 -4.38 12.68 15.97
CA PRO A 61 -5.20 13.50 16.87
C PRO A 61 -6.45 14.06 16.18
N MET A 62 -7.49 14.39 16.95
CA MET A 62 -8.73 14.94 16.41
C MET A 62 -8.46 16.35 15.87
N ASP A 63 -8.51 16.51 14.55
CA ASP A 63 -8.32 17.78 13.84
C ASP A 63 -9.21 17.81 12.60
N ALA A 64 -10.39 18.43 12.72
CA ALA A 64 -11.34 18.56 11.61
C ALA A 64 -10.79 19.46 10.48
N GLU A 65 -9.97 20.45 10.81
CA GLU A 65 -9.38 21.38 9.85
C GLU A 65 -8.44 20.65 8.88
N GLN A 66 -7.81 19.55 9.33
CA GLN A 66 -6.95 18.74 8.50
C GLN A 66 -7.68 18.09 7.31
N VAL A 67 -8.97 17.78 7.46
CA VAL A 67 -9.82 17.29 6.37
C VAL A 67 -10.33 18.45 5.53
N LEU A 68 -10.77 19.54 6.18
CA LEU A 68 -11.37 20.69 5.52
C LEU A 68 -10.39 21.44 4.61
N LYS A 69 -9.10 21.58 5.00
CA LYS A 69 -8.06 22.23 4.19
C LYS A 69 -7.76 21.56 2.85
N LYS A 70 -8.27 20.35 2.63
CA LYS A 70 -7.99 19.55 1.45
C LYS A 70 -9.00 19.76 0.32
N PHE A 71 -10.10 20.46 0.60
CA PHE A 71 -11.19 20.80 -0.31
C PHE A 71 -11.35 22.32 -0.38
#